data_AF-A0A254NAS3-F1
#
_entry.id   AF-A0A254NAS3-F1
#
_cell.length_a   1.000
_cell.length_b   1.000
_cell.length_c   1.000
_cell.angle_alpha   90.00
_cell.angle_beta   90.00
_cell.angle_gamma   90.00
#
_symmetry.space_group_name_H-M   'P 1'
#
loop_
_entity.id
_entity.type
_entity.pdbx_description
1 polymer ?
#
loop_
_entity_poly.entity_id
_entity_poly.type
_entity_poly.pdbx_seq_one_letter_code
_entity_poly.pdbx_strand_id
1 'polypeptide(L)'
;MDHADFVHMVRVSEQASAQDSKAYRRSVAVFAALGYGWVIGCLALAIGLIAWLVPQLLHGRLRFGLLWGLAAALALLWASVRALWVRFEPPEGLRITAQEAPALFEALERIRKKIHGPPIHAVYLDGEFNASIRQAPRWGLLGGAVNTLTLGLPLLMALDRQRLLAVLTHEYGHLRGDHGRFAAWIYRTRLSWLRLHDNLRNDESVASAATQAFLRWYFPRFAAKTFALARQDEYEADRIAGRLLGAEVATAALIEIEVKGAWLAQRFWADHWRLAAAAALPSGPFKAMRAQLGQPPEPGFAREALREALTRVSDLADTHPSLRDRVAALGAKATLPEWSKRSALALLGEQADRWLAHFDKQWCQENASTWKLHHARLGRVRERAQALGARRATANAAELVEEASLRRQLDPRDDLRPLYELALQRSPQHPAALQGLAKCLAPEDRVARLAVLQQLWDASTDHRWWAARQAVDDLETPRPELMHDAAALKLWRERCKQAQEGEERAWEELQEPAYFSRVARHDLSTFELAEVQAELARCKPVARAWLVCKSLREFPRRRAYLVFVELPGMEDESRFQLCRWLEGSLSLPGPVVVLWAGESPTLEEIRRGAFEPVYPALST
;
A
#
# COMPACT_ATOMS: atom_id res chain seq x y z
N MET A 1 8.60 -5.67 -24.11
CA MET A 1 9.68 -6.44 -23.46
C MET A 1 8.99 -7.34 -22.48
N ASP A 2 9.24 -8.64 -22.55
CA ASP A 2 8.58 -9.59 -21.64
C ASP A 2 9.13 -9.42 -20.21
N HIS A 3 8.36 -9.84 -19.21
CA HIS A 3 8.74 -9.77 -17.80
C HIS A 3 10.04 -10.57 -17.54
N ALA A 4 10.20 -11.72 -18.18
CA ALA A 4 11.40 -12.54 -18.08
C ALA A 4 12.67 -11.80 -18.56
N ASP A 5 12.57 -11.07 -19.68
CA ASP A 5 13.68 -10.27 -20.22
C ASP A 5 14.08 -9.15 -19.25
N PHE A 6 13.08 -8.51 -18.63
CA PHE A 6 13.32 -7.45 -17.65
C PHE A 6 14.00 -7.97 -16.39
N VAL A 7 13.53 -9.09 -15.83
CA VAL A 7 14.15 -9.76 -14.68
C VAL A 7 15.61 -10.13 -15.00
N HIS A 8 15.86 -10.69 -16.19
CA HIS A 8 17.20 -11.03 -16.62
C HIS A 8 18.10 -9.79 -16.71
N MET A 9 17.61 -8.71 -17.33
CA MET A 9 18.34 -7.45 -17.44
C MET A 9 18.68 -6.82 -16.08
N VAL A 10 17.78 -6.91 -15.10
CA VAL A 10 18.04 -6.44 -13.74
C VAL A 10 19.14 -7.26 -13.10
N ARG A 11 19.09 -8.59 -13.19
CA ARG A 11 20.14 -9.47 -12.61
C ARG A 11 21.52 -9.21 -13.23
N VAL A 12 21.58 -9.09 -14.56
CA VAL A 12 22.84 -8.77 -15.26
C VAL A 12 23.35 -7.38 -14.86
N SER A 13 22.44 -6.42 -14.71
CA SER A 13 22.74 -5.07 -14.24
C SER A 13 23.29 -5.06 -12.82
N GLU A 14 22.72 -5.85 -11.92
CA GLU A 14 23.22 -6.01 -10.54
C GLU A 14 24.61 -6.63 -10.50
N GLN A 15 24.84 -7.68 -11.29
CA GLN A 15 26.16 -8.32 -11.40
C GLN A 15 27.21 -7.33 -11.94
N ALA A 16 26.88 -6.59 -13.01
CA ALA A 16 27.78 -5.60 -13.58
C ALA A 16 28.07 -4.44 -12.61
N SER A 17 27.06 -3.99 -11.86
CA SER A 17 27.22 -2.97 -10.82
C SER A 17 28.08 -3.47 -9.65
N ALA A 18 27.96 -4.74 -9.28
CA ALA A 18 28.76 -5.38 -8.23
C ALA A 18 30.22 -5.60 -8.62
N GLN A 19 30.50 -5.90 -9.88
CA GLN A 19 31.86 -6.09 -10.40
C GLN A 19 32.63 -4.76 -10.50
N ASP A 20 32.03 -3.74 -11.13
CA ASP A 20 32.63 -2.41 -11.25
C ASP A 20 31.55 -1.31 -11.19
N SER A 21 31.29 -0.83 -9.98
CA SER A 21 30.32 0.23 -9.72
C SER A 21 30.64 1.53 -10.48
N LYS A 22 31.92 1.87 -10.69
CA LYS A 22 32.31 3.10 -11.38
C LYS A 22 32.04 3.00 -12.88
N ALA A 23 32.43 1.91 -13.52
CA ALA A 23 32.13 1.67 -14.92
C ALA A 23 30.62 1.58 -15.16
N TYR A 24 29.90 0.90 -14.25
CA TYR A 24 28.46 0.77 -14.33
C TYR A 24 27.73 2.12 -14.23
N ARG A 25 28.10 2.98 -13.26
CA ARG A 25 27.56 4.35 -13.15
C ARG A 25 27.79 5.16 -14.43
N ARG A 26 28.96 5.06 -15.07
CA ARG A 26 29.21 5.70 -16.38
C ARG A 26 28.29 5.16 -17.47
N SER A 27 28.09 3.84 -17.52
CA SER A 27 27.13 3.23 -18.48
C SER A 27 25.72 3.76 -18.26
N VAL A 28 25.27 3.88 -17.01
CA VAL A 28 23.97 4.46 -16.66
C VAL A 28 23.90 5.94 -17.08
N ALA A 29 24.96 6.73 -16.87
CA ALA A 29 25.02 8.13 -17.27
C ALA A 29 24.92 8.31 -18.79
N VAL A 30 25.65 7.51 -19.57
CA VAL A 30 25.58 7.50 -21.03
C VAL A 30 24.18 7.10 -21.50
N PHE A 31 23.58 6.10 -20.86
CA PHE A 31 22.22 5.68 -21.21
C PHE A 31 21.20 6.77 -20.85
N ALA A 32 21.33 7.45 -19.70
CA ALA A 32 20.52 8.61 -19.35
C ALA A 32 20.66 9.76 -20.37
N ALA A 33 21.89 10.02 -20.84
CA ALA A 33 22.18 11.03 -21.85
C ALA A 33 21.51 10.72 -23.19
N LEU A 34 21.35 9.45 -23.57
CA LEU A 34 20.58 9.04 -24.75
C LEU A 34 19.12 9.52 -24.66
N GLY A 35 18.50 9.36 -23.49
CA GLY A 35 17.14 9.87 -23.25
C GLY A 35 17.07 11.39 -23.42
N TYR A 36 17.99 12.14 -22.78
CA TYR A 36 18.04 13.60 -22.95
C TYR A 36 18.30 14.01 -24.41
N GLY A 37 19.15 13.26 -25.12
CA GLY A 37 19.41 13.46 -26.54
C GLY A 37 18.16 13.34 -27.40
N TRP A 38 17.25 12.41 -27.09
CA TRP A 38 15.96 12.30 -27.77
C TRP A 38 15.11 13.56 -27.58
N VAL A 39 14.96 14.05 -26.34
CA VAL A 39 14.17 15.26 -26.03
C VAL A 39 14.78 16.50 -26.70
N ILE A 40 16.10 16.65 -26.64
CA ILE A 40 16.81 17.76 -27.30
C ILE A 40 16.67 17.66 -28.83
N GLY A 41 16.72 16.45 -29.38
CA GLY A 41 16.50 16.20 -30.81
C GLY A 41 15.09 16.62 -31.26
N CYS A 42 14.06 16.24 -30.49
CA CYS A 42 12.67 16.68 -30.72
C CYS A 42 12.54 18.21 -30.63
N LEU A 43 13.19 18.83 -29.64
CA LEU A 43 13.20 20.28 -29.48
C LEU A 43 13.86 20.99 -30.67
N ALA A 44 15.03 20.53 -31.11
CA ALA A 44 15.75 21.07 -32.26
C ALA A 44 14.94 20.91 -33.55
N LEU A 45 14.30 19.74 -33.74
CA LEU A 45 13.41 19.48 -34.86
C LEU A 45 12.20 20.42 -34.86
N ALA A 46 11.55 20.61 -33.72
CA ALA A 46 10.41 21.52 -33.60
C ALA A 46 10.79 22.97 -33.95
N ILE A 47 11.92 23.45 -33.41
CA ILE A 47 12.45 24.80 -33.71
C ILE A 47 12.77 24.92 -35.20
N GLY A 48 13.43 23.93 -35.80
CA GLY A 48 13.75 23.91 -37.23
C GLY A 48 12.50 23.93 -38.12
N LEU A 49 11.47 23.16 -37.76
CA LEU A 49 10.19 23.15 -38.47
C LEU A 49 9.48 24.50 -38.37
N ILE A 50 9.43 25.12 -37.18
CA ILE A 50 8.84 26.45 -37.00
C ILE A 50 9.60 27.49 -37.83
N ALA A 51 10.94 27.49 -37.76
CA ALA A 51 11.79 28.40 -38.52
C ALA A 51 11.62 28.26 -40.05
N TRP A 52 11.29 27.06 -40.53
CA TRP A 52 11.02 26.81 -41.95
C TRP A 52 9.58 27.15 -42.36
N LEU A 53 8.59 26.85 -41.51
CA LEU A 53 7.16 27.02 -41.82
C LEU A 53 6.69 28.48 -41.70
N VAL A 54 7.16 29.21 -40.69
CA VAL A 54 6.71 30.59 -40.42
C VAL A 54 6.99 31.54 -41.60
N PRO A 55 8.19 31.55 -42.21
CA PRO A 55 8.45 32.40 -43.38
C PRO A 55 7.52 32.08 -44.56
N GLN A 56 7.19 30.81 -44.81
CA GLN A 56 6.30 30.44 -45.91
C GLN A 56 4.87 30.93 -45.72
N LEU A 57 4.38 30.93 -44.49
CA LEU A 57 3.07 31.49 -44.13
C LEU A 57 3.05 33.03 -44.27
N LEU A 58 4.14 33.71 -43.88
CA LEU A 58 4.28 35.17 -43.99
C LEU A 58 4.36 35.66 -45.45
N HIS A 59 4.88 34.85 -46.37
CA HIS A 59 4.90 35.15 -47.82
C HIS A 59 3.57 34.80 -48.54
N GLY A 60 2.47 34.66 -47.81
CA GLY A 60 1.12 34.51 -48.37
C GLY A 60 0.76 33.12 -48.88
N ARG A 61 1.58 32.09 -48.63
CA ARG A 61 1.28 30.69 -49.02
C ARG A 61 0.39 30.02 -47.95
N LEU A 62 -0.81 30.53 -47.75
CA LEU A 62 -1.76 29.92 -46.80
C LEU A 62 -2.32 28.62 -47.38
N ARG A 63 -1.69 27.49 -47.02
CA ARG A 63 -2.17 26.14 -47.32
C ARG A 63 -2.54 25.45 -46.02
N PHE A 64 -3.68 24.75 -45.99
CA PHE A 64 -4.14 23.98 -44.82
C PHE A 64 -3.04 23.06 -44.24
N GLY A 65 -2.22 22.43 -45.10
CA GLY A 65 -1.11 21.59 -44.65
C GLY A 65 0.01 22.33 -43.89
N LEU A 66 0.26 23.60 -44.22
CA LEU A 66 1.26 24.42 -43.51
C LEU A 66 0.76 24.85 -42.12
N LEU A 67 -0.53 25.13 -41.98
CA LEU A 67 -1.15 25.44 -40.69
C LEU A 67 -1.14 24.22 -39.76
N TRP A 68 -1.48 23.03 -40.28
CA TRP A 68 -1.39 21.78 -39.53
C TRP A 68 0.07 21.43 -39.15
N GLY A 69 1.02 21.64 -40.07
CA GLY A 69 2.44 21.46 -39.78
C GLY A 69 2.94 22.38 -38.65
N LEU A 70 2.49 23.65 -38.63
CA LEU A 70 2.86 24.60 -37.59
C LEU A 70 2.24 24.21 -36.24
N ALA A 71 0.97 23.79 -36.22
CA ALA A 71 0.30 23.29 -35.03
C ALA A 71 1.03 22.06 -34.45
N ALA A 72 1.43 21.11 -35.29
CA ALA A 72 2.20 19.94 -34.88
C ALA A 72 3.58 20.32 -34.34
N ALA A 73 4.28 21.27 -34.97
CA ALA A 73 5.59 21.72 -34.49
C ALA A 73 5.50 22.48 -33.16
N LEU A 74 4.46 23.30 -32.97
CA LEU A 74 4.19 23.97 -31.69
C LEU A 74 3.80 22.98 -30.58
N ALA A 75 3.01 21.96 -30.91
CA ALA A 75 2.68 20.88 -29.97
C ALA A 75 3.93 20.10 -29.55
N LEU A 76 4.82 19.74 -30.51
CA LEU A 76 6.08 19.07 -30.23
C LEU A 76 7.02 19.95 -29.38
N LEU A 77 7.09 21.26 -29.67
CA LEU A 77 7.85 22.24 -28.88
C LEU A 77 7.33 22.29 -27.44
N TRP A 78 6.01 22.44 -27.29
CA TRP A 78 5.35 22.51 -25.98
C TRP A 78 5.57 21.23 -25.17
N ALA A 79 5.38 20.06 -25.78
CA ALA A 79 5.63 18.77 -25.14
C ALA A 79 7.09 18.63 -24.68
N SER A 80 8.05 19.04 -25.52
CA SER A 80 9.49 18.98 -25.20
C SER A 80 9.87 19.93 -24.06
N VAL A 81 9.35 21.17 -24.07
CA VAL A 81 9.59 22.15 -22.99
C VAL A 81 8.94 21.71 -21.68
N ARG A 82 7.70 21.19 -21.75
CA ARG A 82 6.98 20.67 -20.57
C ARG A 82 7.69 19.45 -19.97
N ALA A 83 8.25 18.57 -20.79
CA ALA A 83 9.03 17.41 -20.33
C ALA A 83 10.30 17.81 -19.55
N LEU A 84 10.86 19.00 -19.85
CA LEU A 84 12.02 19.56 -19.13
C LEU A 84 11.63 20.33 -17.85
N TRP A 85 10.35 20.67 -17.67
CA TRP A 85 9.87 21.46 -16.55
C TRP A 85 9.35 20.59 -15.39
N VAL A 86 10.20 20.34 -14.39
CA VAL A 86 9.79 19.67 -13.14
C VAL A 86 9.49 20.71 -12.08
N ARG A 87 8.22 20.82 -11.64
CA ARG A 87 7.85 21.59 -10.45
C ARG A 87 8.19 20.78 -9.20
N PHE A 88 8.82 21.42 -8.22
CA PHE A 88 9.10 20.83 -6.92
C PHE A 88 8.00 21.30 -5.96
N GLU A 89 7.26 20.34 -5.41
CA GLU A 89 6.35 20.64 -4.32
C GLU A 89 7.16 20.92 -3.05
N PRO A 90 6.74 21.90 -2.24
CA PRO A 90 7.40 22.18 -0.97
C PRO A 90 7.32 20.94 -0.06
N PRO A 91 8.35 20.71 0.78
CA PRO A 91 8.31 19.63 1.76
C PRO A 91 7.14 19.84 2.73
N GLU A 92 6.36 18.78 2.95
CA GLU A 92 5.27 18.75 3.93
C GLU A 92 5.84 18.62 5.35
N GLY A 93 5.02 18.97 6.34
CA GLY A 93 5.36 18.88 7.77
C GLY A 93 5.75 20.20 8.41
N LEU A 94 6.13 20.12 9.69
CA LEU A 94 6.42 21.27 10.53
C LEU A 94 7.93 21.48 10.66
N ARG A 95 8.41 22.64 10.17
CA ARG A 95 9.81 23.00 10.25
C ARG A 95 10.23 23.23 11.71
N ILE A 96 11.33 22.60 12.12
CA ILE A 96 11.96 22.79 13.43
C ILE A 96 13.33 23.45 13.30
N THR A 97 13.75 24.13 14.38
CA THR A 97 15.02 24.87 14.43
C THR A 97 16.00 24.27 15.44
N ALA A 98 17.28 24.63 15.32
CA ALA A 98 18.31 24.22 16.27
C ALA A 98 18.08 24.75 17.69
N GLN A 99 17.32 25.85 17.85
CA GLN A 99 16.91 26.36 19.16
C GLN A 99 15.85 25.46 19.81
N GLU A 100 14.96 24.88 19.01
CA GLU A 100 13.89 24.01 19.51
C GLU A 100 14.34 22.57 19.78
N ALA A 101 15.31 22.06 19.01
CA ALA A 101 15.82 20.68 19.14
C ALA A 101 17.36 20.62 19.08
N PRO A 102 18.10 21.26 20.00
CA PRO A 102 19.56 21.39 19.91
C PRO A 102 20.28 20.04 19.83
N ALA A 103 19.85 19.06 20.64
CA ALA A 103 20.46 17.74 20.66
C ALA A 103 20.34 16.98 19.32
N LEU A 104 19.23 17.15 18.60
CA LEU A 104 19.05 16.60 17.25
C LEU A 104 20.03 17.24 16.27
N PHE A 105 20.07 18.58 16.22
CA PHE A 105 20.93 19.31 15.28
C PHE A 105 22.42 19.06 15.54
N GLU A 106 22.85 18.96 16.80
CA GLU A 106 24.21 18.54 17.14
C GLU A 106 24.54 17.12 16.70
N ALA A 107 23.56 16.21 16.75
CA ALA A 107 23.75 14.85 16.28
C ALA A 107 23.87 14.80 14.76
N LEU A 108 23.03 15.53 14.03
CA LEU A 108 23.10 15.70 12.58
C LEU A 108 24.45 16.31 12.16
N GLU A 109 24.92 17.34 12.88
CA GLU A 109 26.22 17.97 12.63
C GLU A 109 27.39 16.99 12.80
N ARG A 110 27.34 16.14 13.83
CA ARG A 110 28.33 15.09 14.06
C ARG A 110 28.32 14.03 12.96
N ILE A 111 27.13 13.59 12.52
CA ILE A 111 26.96 12.67 11.40
C ILE A 111 27.56 13.30 10.13
N ARG A 112 27.21 14.55 9.81
CA ARG A 112 27.73 15.28 8.66
C ARG A 112 29.26 15.31 8.64
N LYS A 113 29.88 15.68 9.76
CA LYS A 113 31.35 15.76 9.89
C LYS A 113 32.02 14.41 9.66
N LYS A 114 31.45 13.34 10.20
CA LYS A 114 32.00 11.98 10.08
C LYS A 114 31.86 11.39 8.67
N ILE A 115 30.77 11.71 7.96
CA ILE A 115 30.51 11.21 6.60
C ILE A 115 31.14 12.11 5.53
N HIS A 116 31.58 13.32 5.91
CA HIS A 116 31.97 14.39 5.00
C HIS A 116 30.85 14.74 4.00
N GLY A 117 29.61 14.75 4.49
CA GLY A 117 28.41 15.05 3.70
C GLY A 117 28.09 16.55 3.61
N PRO A 118 27.17 16.94 2.70
CA PRO A 118 26.72 18.33 2.59
C PRO A 118 25.85 18.74 3.79
N PRO A 119 25.67 20.06 4.05
CA PRO A 119 24.83 20.53 5.14
C PRO A 119 23.34 20.23 4.89
N ILE A 120 22.61 19.86 5.96
CA ILE A 120 21.15 19.91 5.97
C ILE A 120 20.74 21.37 6.21
N HIS A 121 19.86 21.88 5.36
CA HIS A 121 19.43 23.28 5.38
C HIS A 121 18.13 23.47 6.16
N ALA A 122 17.27 22.44 6.19
CA ALA A 122 16.01 22.45 6.90
C ALA A 122 15.67 21.07 7.43
N VAL A 123 15.04 21.03 8.61
CA VAL A 123 14.53 19.82 9.25
C VAL A 123 13.04 20.00 9.49
N TYR A 124 12.25 19.01 9.10
CA TYR A 124 10.80 18.96 9.25
C TYR A 124 10.40 17.76 10.09
N LEU A 125 9.35 17.90 10.89
CA LEU A 125 8.66 16.81 11.55
C LEU A 125 7.36 16.51 10.82
N ASP A 126 6.99 15.24 10.72
CA ASP A 126 5.68 14.81 10.22
C ASP A 126 5.11 13.66 11.07
N GLY A 127 3.90 13.23 10.68
CA GLY A 127 3.17 12.14 11.33
C GLY A 127 3.51 10.74 10.81
N GLU A 128 4.44 10.61 9.86
CA GLU A 128 4.72 9.35 9.18
C GLU A 128 5.71 8.48 9.97
N PHE A 129 5.64 7.16 9.83
CA PHE A 129 6.63 6.25 10.44
C PHE A 129 7.85 6.09 9.52
N ASN A 130 8.52 7.22 9.21
CA ASN A 130 9.62 7.25 8.25
C ASN A 130 10.65 8.35 8.57
N ALA A 131 11.82 8.27 7.96
CA ALA A 131 12.77 9.37 7.85
C ALA A 131 13.25 9.45 6.40
N SER A 132 13.39 10.67 5.87
CA SER A 132 13.91 10.83 4.51
C SER A 132 14.69 12.12 4.36
N ILE A 133 15.72 12.09 3.51
CA ILE A 133 16.41 13.31 3.08
C ILE A 133 16.15 13.56 1.59
N ARG A 134 15.63 14.75 1.27
CA ARG A 134 15.39 15.19 -0.11
C ARG A 134 16.38 16.27 -0.52
N GLN A 135 16.88 16.18 -1.75
CA GLN A 135 17.69 17.22 -2.38
C GLN A 135 16.89 17.96 -3.46
N ALA A 136 16.56 19.23 -3.21
CA ALA A 136 15.87 20.08 -4.17
C ALA A 136 16.85 21.09 -4.79
N PRO A 137 16.84 21.33 -6.11
CA PRO A 137 17.66 22.36 -6.73
C PRO A 137 17.21 23.76 -6.30
N ARG A 138 18.17 24.65 -6.02
CA ARG A 138 17.87 26.00 -5.51
C ARG A 138 17.40 26.96 -6.63
N TRP A 139 18.02 26.89 -7.82
CA TRP A 139 17.61 27.62 -9.03
C TRP A 139 17.75 26.73 -10.28
N GLY A 140 17.03 25.60 -10.31
CA GLY A 140 17.10 24.65 -11.43
C GLY A 140 18.50 24.06 -11.60
N LEU A 141 19.12 24.22 -12.78
CA LEU A 141 20.49 23.74 -13.03
C LEU A 141 21.58 24.59 -12.34
N LEU A 142 21.22 25.75 -11.79
CA LEU A 142 22.13 26.71 -11.14
C LEU A 142 21.86 26.77 -9.62
N GLY A 143 22.87 27.15 -8.83
CA GLY A 143 22.68 27.49 -7.41
C GLY A 143 22.78 26.36 -6.36
N GLY A 144 23.18 25.15 -6.76
CA GLY A 144 23.36 24.02 -5.83
C GLY A 144 22.04 23.40 -5.34
N ALA A 145 22.15 22.46 -4.39
CA ALA A 145 21.01 21.72 -3.85
C ALA A 145 20.72 22.09 -2.39
N VAL A 146 19.44 22.25 -2.07
CA VAL A 146 18.90 22.39 -0.72
C VAL A 146 18.55 20.99 -0.21
N ASN A 147 19.28 20.55 0.80
CA ASN A 147 19.05 19.28 1.49
C ASN A 147 18.06 19.49 2.64
N THR A 148 16.94 18.79 2.61
CA THR A 148 15.88 18.84 3.62
C THR A 148 15.71 17.47 4.25
N LEU A 149 15.80 17.39 5.57
CA LEU A 149 15.46 16.19 6.35
C LEU A 149 14.00 16.27 6.78
N THR A 150 13.25 15.20 6.55
CA THR A 150 11.91 15.01 7.12
C THR A 150 11.99 13.83 8.07
N LEU A 151 11.54 14.01 9.31
CA LEU A 151 11.66 13.04 10.37
C LEU A 151 10.31 12.78 11.04
N GLY A 152 9.83 11.56 10.90
CA GLY A 152 8.62 11.06 11.52
C GLY A 152 8.67 11.07 13.03
N LEU A 153 7.68 11.74 13.65
CA LEU A 153 7.51 11.71 15.10
C LEU A 153 7.30 10.28 15.64
N PRO A 154 6.54 9.40 14.98
CA PRO A 154 6.44 7.99 15.35
C PRO A 154 7.79 7.24 15.35
N LEU A 155 8.70 7.58 14.43
CA LEU A 155 10.02 6.95 14.38
C LEU A 155 10.89 7.33 15.59
N LEU A 156 10.83 8.60 16.01
CA LEU A 156 11.45 9.11 17.24
C LEU A 156 10.88 8.42 18.50
N MET A 157 9.59 8.07 18.50
CA MET A 157 8.96 7.32 19.60
C MET A 157 9.45 5.88 19.68
N ALA A 158 9.57 5.22 18.53
CA ALA A 158 9.84 3.80 18.44
C ALA A 158 11.30 3.42 18.70
N LEU A 159 12.25 4.24 18.24
CA LEU A 159 13.67 3.92 18.28
C LEU A 159 14.37 4.62 19.43
N ASP A 160 15.39 3.97 19.96
CA ASP A 160 16.38 4.62 20.82
C ASP A 160 17.32 5.53 20.04
N ARG A 161 18.11 6.30 20.78
CA ARG A 161 19.03 7.26 20.20
C ARG A 161 20.02 6.61 19.23
N GLN A 162 20.59 5.46 19.55
CA GLN A 162 21.63 4.86 18.69
C GLN A 162 21.03 4.33 17.40
N ARG A 163 19.86 3.68 17.48
CA ARG A 163 19.14 3.16 16.30
C ARG A 163 18.63 4.28 15.42
N LEU A 164 18.08 5.35 16.01
CA LEU A 164 17.69 6.51 15.22
C LEU A 164 18.89 7.15 14.51
N LEU A 165 20.04 7.27 15.19
CA LEU A 165 21.25 7.78 14.53
C LEU A 165 21.75 6.86 13.44
N ALA A 166 21.55 5.53 13.53
CA ALA A 166 21.85 4.61 12.44
C ALA A 166 20.95 4.88 11.22
N VAL A 167 19.65 5.11 11.43
CA VAL A 167 18.72 5.52 10.36
C VAL A 167 19.13 6.86 9.75
N LEU A 168 19.36 7.88 10.56
CA LEU A 168 19.79 9.19 10.06
C LEU A 168 21.14 9.14 9.34
N THR A 169 22.03 8.23 9.74
CA THR A 169 23.31 7.97 9.07
C THR A 169 23.11 7.28 7.72
N HIS A 170 22.17 6.33 7.64
CA HIS A 170 21.74 5.72 6.38
C HIS A 170 21.20 6.79 5.43
N GLU A 171 20.25 7.61 5.88
CA GLU A 171 19.68 8.71 5.07
C GLU A 171 20.75 9.70 4.60
N TYR A 172 21.74 10.00 5.45
CA TYR A 172 22.88 10.83 5.07
C TYR A 172 23.82 10.14 4.07
N GLY A 173 23.87 8.81 4.06
CA GLY A 173 24.64 8.01 3.11
C GLY A 173 24.25 8.34 1.67
N HIS A 174 22.96 8.60 1.43
CA HIS A 174 22.42 9.02 0.14
C HIS A 174 22.92 10.41 -0.31
N LEU A 175 23.37 11.26 0.61
CA LEU A 175 23.84 12.61 0.30
C LEU A 175 25.32 12.70 -0.13
N ARG A 176 26.06 11.59 -0.14
CA ARG A 176 27.53 11.63 -0.22
C ARG A 176 28.05 12.03 -1.62
N GLY A 177 28.81 13.13 -1.68
CA GLY A 177 29.66 13.51 -2.82
C GLY A 177 28.95 13.66 -4.18
N ASP A 178 29.71 13.48 -5.27
CA ASP A 178 29.16 13.43 -6.65
C ASP A 178 28.16 12.27 -6.83
N HIS A 179 28.22 11.26 -5.96
CA HIS A 179 27.41 10.04 -6.01
C HIS A 179 25.95 10.32 -5.65
N GLY A 180 25.68 11.08 -4.58
CA GLY A 180 24.31 11.46 -4.20
C GLY A 180 23.63 12.35 -5.24
N ARG A 181 24.38 13.32 -5.81
CA ARG A 181 23.88 14.18 -6.90
C ARG A 181 23.55 13.39 -8.15
N PHE A 182 24.37 12.39 -8.48
CA PHE A 182 24.16 11.48 -9.59
C PHE A 182 22.95 10.57 -9.37
N ALA A 183 22.85 9.90 -8.22
CA ALA A 183 21.72 9.04 -7.86
C ALA A 183 20.40 9.84 -7.85
N ALA A 184 20.38 11.01 -7.22
CA ALA A 184 19.22 11.89 -7.23
C ALA A 184 18.86 12.38 -8.64
N TRP A 185 19.86 12.65 -9.51
CA TRP A 185 19.61 12.98 -10.92
C TRP A 185 18.99 11.81 -11.68
N ILE A 186 19.56 10.61 -11.57
CA ILE A 186 19.04 9.39 -12.19
C ILE A 186 17.62 9.09 -11.72
N TYR A 187 17.35 9.20 -10.43
CA TYR A 187 16.01 9.03 -9.85
C TYR A 187 15.01 10.02 -10.45
N ARG A 188 15.37 11.31 -10.53
CA ARG A 188 14.55 12.34 -11.19
C ARG A 188 14.30 12.01 -12.66
N THR A 189 15.35 11.64 -13.39
CA THR A 189 15.24 11.25 -14.80
C THR A 189 14.27 10.08 -14.96
N ARG A 190 14.36 9.06 -14.09
CA ARG A 190 13.42 7.92 -14.08
C ARG A 190 11.98 8.35 -13.84
N LEU A 191 11.71 9.20 -12.85
CA LEU A 191 10.36 9.72 -12.59
C LEU A 191 9.81 10.56 -13.76
N SER A 192 10.64 11.41 -14.36
CA SER A 192 10.25 12.19 -15.56
C SER A 192 9.88 11.27 -16.72
N TRP A 193 10.65 10.20 -16.96
CA TRP A 193 10.34 9.23 -18.02
C TRP A 193 9.11 8.38 -17.72
N LEU A 194 8.89 7.99 -16.46
CA LEU A 194 7.65 7.32 -16.01
C LEU A 194 6.43 8.17 -16.34
N ARG A 195 6.41 9.42 -15.88
CA ARG A 195 5.31 10.37 -16.16
C ARG A 195 5.11 10.58 -17.66
N LEU A 196 6.20 10.70 -18.42
CA LEU A 196 6.11 10.86 -19.88
C LEU A 196 5.54 9.60 -20.54
N HIS A 197 5.96 8.41 -20.11
CA HIS A 197 5.47 7.14 -20.62
C HIS A 197 3.98 6.94 -20.32
N ASP A 198 3.55 7.25 -19.09
CA ASP A 198 2.15 7.12 -18.66
C ASP A 198 1.25 8.12 -19.40
N ASN A 199 1.67 9.38 -19.53
CA ASN A 199 0.92 10.40 -20.28
C ASN A 199 0.77 10.03 -21.77
N LEU A 200 1.77 9.38 -22.37
CA LEU A 200 1.75 8.99 -23.79
C LEU A 200 1.06 7.65 -24.05
N ARG A 201 0.78 6.83 -23.02
CA ARG A 201 -0.09 5.65 -23.15
C ARG A 201 -1.56 6.03 -23.36
N ASN A 202 -1.96 7.21 -22.89
CA ASN A 202 -3.35 7.68 -22.89
C ASN A 202 -3.67 8.63 -24.05
N ASP A 203 -2.72 8.90 -24.96
CA ASP A 203 -2.85 9.92 -26.01
C ASP A 203 -2.69 9.28 -27.41
N GLU A 204 -3.79 9.21 -28.18
CA GLU A 204 -3.87 8.53 -29.50
C GLU A 204 -3.29 9.34 -30.67
N SER A 205 -2.57 10.43 -30.42
CA SER A 205 -2.10 11.30 -31.50
C SER A 205 -0.98 10.66 -32.35
N VAL A 206 -1.06 10.81 -33.69
CA VAL A 206 -0.10 10.26 -34.67
C VAL A 206 1.33 10.81 -34.50
N ALA A 207 1.49 12.00 -33.92
CA ALA A 207 2.79 12.59 -33.56
C ALA A 207 3.55 11.80 -32.47
N SER A 208 2.88 10.82 -31.85
CA SER A 208 3.38 10.02 -30.73
C SER A 208 4.11 8.74 -31.14
N ALA A 209 3.95 8.23 -32.37
CA ALA A 209 4.38 6.86 -32.71
C ALA A 209 5.90 6.61 -32.58
N ALA A 210 6.73 7.55 -33.06
CA ALA A 210 8.19 7.44 -32.96
C ALA A 210 8.67 7.57 -31.50
N THR A 211 8.10 8.50 -30.74
CA THR A 211 8.39 8.68 -29.31
C THR A 211 7.92 7.48 -28.50
N GLN A 212 6.75 6.93 -28.77
CA GLN A 212 6.25 5.70 -28.16
C GLN A 212 7.13 4.49 -28.51
N ALA A 213 7.60 4.37 -29.75
CA ALA A 213 8.53 3.30 -30.13
C ALA A 213 9.86 3.42 -29.36
N PHE A 214 10.43 4.64 -29.31
CA PHE A 214 11.62 4.92 -28.52
C PHE A 214 11.40 4.59 -27.05
N LEU A 215 10.32 5.07 -26.43
CA LEU A 215 10.01 4.83 -25.02
C LEU A 215 9.79 3.35 -24.69
N ARG A 216 9.07 2.61 -25.53
CA ARG A 216 8.88 1.15 -25.38
C ARG A 216 10.21 0.38 -25.40
N TRP A 217 11.21 0.89 -26.12
CA TRP A 217 12.55 0.30 -26.14
C TRP A 217 13.45 0.82 -25.00
N TYR A 218 13.47 2.13 -24.78
CA TYR A 218 14.38 2.83 -23.86
C TYR A 218 13.98 2.65 -22.40
N PHE A 219 12.71 2.90 -22.08
CA PHE A 219 12.25 2.99 -20.70
C PHE A 219 12.48 1.70 -19.91
N PRO A 220 12.10 0.50 -20.39
CA PRO A 220 12.32 -0.73 -19.63
C PRO A 220 13.81 -1.02 -19.39
N ARG A 221 14.68 -0.65 -20.33
CA ARG A 221 16.13 -0.81 -20.21
C ARG A 221 16.75 0.19 -19.23
N PHE A 222 16.29 1.43 -19.27
CA PHE A 222 16.72 2.48 -18.35
C PHE A 222 16.25 2.17 -16.93
N ALA A 223 14.99 1.71 -16.77
CA ALA A 223 14.45 1.26 -15.50
C ALA A 223 15.30 0.13 -14.89
N ALA A 224 15.59 -0.93 -15.64
CA ALA A 224 16.41 -2.04 -15.16
C ALA A 224 17.81 -1.60 -14.73
N LYS A 225 18.46 -0.73 -15.53
CA LYS A 225 19.82 -0.25 -15.24
C LYS A 225 19.87 0.64 -13.99
N THR A 226 18.92 1.56 -13.87
CA THR A 226 18.85 2.51 -12.75
C THR A 226 18.39 1.84 -11.47
N PHE A 227 17.64 0.76 -11.56
CA PHE A 227 17.21 -0.06 -10.44
C PHE A 227 18.39 -0.77 -9.73
N ALA A 228 19.28 -1.40 -10.49
CA ALA A 228 20.49 -2.01 -9.93
C ALA A 228 21.41 -0.99 -9.24
N LEU A 229 21.45 0.25 -9.75
CA LEU A 229 22.17 1.35 -9.12
C LEU A 229 21.52 1.75 -7.78
N ALA A 230 20.19 1.90 -7.73
CA ALA A 230 19.48 2.26 -6.51
C ALA A 230 19.72 1.24 -5.38
N ARG A 231 19.67 -0.06 -5.68
CA ARG A 231 19.97 -1.12 -4.69
C ARG A 231 21.40 -1.06 -4.16
N GLN A 232 22.35 -0.68 -5.00
CA GLN A 232 23.74 -0.50 -4.56
C GLN A 232 23.92 0.71 -3.66
N ASP A 233 23.24 1.82 -3.96
CA ASP A 233 23.27 3.01 -3.11
C ASP A 233 22.66 2.70 -1.72
N GLU A 234 21.61 1.88 -1.65
CA GLU A 234 21.04 1.37 -0.39
C GLU A 234 22.03 0.53 0.43
N TYR A 235 22.72 -0.45 -0.20
CA TYR A 235 23.75 -1.24 0.50
C TYR A 235 24.94 -0.38 0.94
N GLU A 236 25.31 0.64 0.16
CA GLU A 236 26.36 1.58 0.55
C GLU A 236 25.93 2.41 1.78
N ALA A 237 24.70 2.92 1.79
CA ALA A 237 24.12 3.66 2.90
C ALA A 237 24.06 2.80 4.19
N ASP A 238 23.59 1.55 4.08
CA ASP A 238 23.59 0.58 5.19
C ASP A 238 25.00 0.35 5.72
N ARG A 239 25.98 0.13 4.83
CA ARG A 239 27.37 -0.06 5.23
C ARG A 239 27.95 1.17 5.92
N ILE A 240 27.57 2.38 5.52
CA ILE A 240 27.97 3.62 6.21
C ILE A 240 27.38 3.66 7.63
N ALA A 241 26.09 3.35 7.78
CA ALA A 241 25.45 3.23 9.08
C ALA A 241 26.13 2.18 9.97
N GLY A 242 26.38 0.99 9.43
CA GLY A 242 27.06 -0.10 10.12
C GLY A 242 28.51 0.24 10.52
N ARG A 243 29.26 0.97 9.70
CA ARG A 243 30.61 1.43 10.05
C ARG A 243 30.62 2.47 11.16
N LEU A 244 29.62 3.34 11.20
CA LEU A 244 29.61 4.48 12.10
C LEU A 244 29.00 4.16 13.47
N LEU A 245 27.96 3.34 13.50
CA LEU A 245 27.20 2.99 14.71
C LEU A 245 27.38 1.52 15.12
N GLY A 246 27.95 0.68 14.26
CA GLY A 246 28.05 -0.76 14.44
C GLY A 246 27.01 -1.52 13.60
N ALA A 247 27.43 -2.64 13.01
CA ALA A 247 26.56 -3.49 12.19
C ALA A 247 25.35 -4.01 12.99
N GLU A 248 25.56 -4.40 14.25
CA GLU A 248 24.49 -4.87 15.14
C GLU A 248 23.43 -3.79 15.39
N VAL A 249 23.83 -2.53 15.61
CA VAL A 249 22.90 -1.42 15.84
C VAL A 249 22.11 -1.10 14.56
N ALA A 250 22.78 -1.09 13.40
CA ALA A 250 22.13 -0.86 12.12
C ALA A 250 21.12 -1.98 11.79
N THR A 251 21.51 -3.25 11.96
CA THR A 251 20.63 -4.40 11.78
C THR A 251 19.45 -4.37 12.76
N ALA A 252 19.67 -4.06 14.04
CA ALA A 252 18.60 -3.94 15.02
C ALA A 252 17.63 -2.82 14.67
N ALA A 253 18.11 -1.68 14.15
CA ALA A 253 17.26 -0.59 13.68
C ALA A 253 16.37 -1.05 12.50
N LEU A 254 16.94 -1.71 11.49
CA LEU A 254 16.17 -2.24 10.35
C LEU A 254 15.05 -3.19 10.80
N ILE A 255 15.39 -4.15 11.66
CA ILE A 255 14.42 -5.14 12.16
C ILE A 255 13.34 -4.48 13.03
N GLU A 256 13.72 -3.57 13.93
CA GLU A 256 12.77 -2.91 14.81
C GLU A 256 11.79 -2.01 14.04
N ILE A 257 12.26 -1.31 12.99
CA ILE A 257 11.40 -0.52 12.09
C ILE A 257 10.40 -1.43 11.38
N GLU A 258 10.84 -2.55 10.81
CA GLU A 258 9.93 -3.47 10.10
C GLU A 258 8.86 -4.04 11.03
N VAL A 259 9.24 -4.50 12.22
CA VAL A 259 8.29 -5.08 13.17
C VAL A 259 7.35 -4.02 13.76
N LYS A 260 7.86 -2.86 14.19
CA LYS A 260 7.01 -1.80 14.76
C LYS A 260 6.16 -1.10 13.70
N GLY A 261 6.63 -1.02 12.46
CA GLY A 261 5.86 -0.54 11.31
C GLY A 261 4.67 -1.47 11.02
N ALA A 262 4.91 -2.79 10.99
CA ALA A 262 3.83 -3.77 10.86
C ALA A 262 2.84 -3.68 12.03
N TRP A 263 3.33 -3.53 13.26
CA TRP A 263 2.48 -3.34 14.44
C TRP A 263 1.62 -2.07 14.33
N LEU A 264 2.21 -0.96 13.89
CA LEU A 264 1.52 0.32 13.75
C LEU A 264 0.38 0.19 12.72
N ALA A 265 0.67 -0.41 11.56
CA ALA A 265 -0.29 -0.63 10.49
C ALA A 265 -1.42 -1.59 10.88
N GLN A 266 -1.09 -2.73 11.50
CA GLN A 266 -2.05 -3.82 11.73
C GLN A 266 -2.81 -3.71 13.05
N ARG A 267 -2.18 -3.20 14.11
CA ARG A 267 -2.76 -3.20 15.47
C ARG A 267 -3.10 -1.79 15.95
N PHE A 268 -2.13 -0.88 15.98
CA PHE A 268 -2.32 0.45 16.58
C PHE A 268 -3.46 1.23 15.93
N TRP A 269 -3.44 1.40 14.60
CA TRP A 269 -4.48 2.19 13.93
C TRP A 269 -5.85 1.55 14.06
N ALA A 270 -5.93 0.22 14.00
CA ALA A 270 -7.18 -0.50 14.22
C ALA A 270 -7.72 -0.27 15.65
N ASP A 271 -6.87 -0.34 16.68
CA ASP A 271 -7.22 -0.03 18.07
C ASP A 271 -7.64 1.44 18.24
N HIS A 272 -6.94 2.36 17.58
CA HIS A 272 -7.23 3.79 17.68
C HIS A 272 -8.60 4.14 17.06
N TRP A 273 -8.89 3.63 15.86
CA TRP A 273 -10.19 3.84 15.22
C TRP A 273 -11.35 3.21 16.00
N ARG A 274 -11.10 2.11 16.73
CA ARG A 274 -12.11 1.50 17.62
C ARG A 274 -12.56 2.43 18.76
N LEU A 275 -11.76 3.42 19.17
CA LEU A 275 -12.19 4.40 20.17
C LEU A 275 -13.41 5.20 19.71
N ALA A 276 -13.65 5.29 18.40
CA ALA A 276 -14.87 5.86 17.84
C ALA A 276 -16.12 5.08 18.27
N ALA A 277 -16.03 3.86 18.79
CA ALA A 277 -17.18 3.19 19.38
C ALA A 277 -17.69 3.97 20.61
N ALA A 278 -16.79 4.52 21.42
CA ALA A 278 -17.10 5.18 22.69
C ALA A 278 -17.22 6.71 22.59
N ALA A 279 -16.52 7.35 21.65
CA ALA A 279 -16.46 8.81 21.54
C ALA A 279 -16.84 9.32 20.15
N ALA A 280 -17.74 10.30 20.10
CA ALA A 280 -18.17 10.94 18.85
C ALA A 280 -17.12 11.88 18.24
N LEU A 281 -16.20 12.39 19.06
CA LEU A 281 -15.10 13.24 18.64
C LEU A 281 -13.78 12.45 18.66
N PRO A 282 -12.89 12.66 17.69
CA PRO A 282 -11.59 12.02 17.67
C PRO A 282 -10.71 12.49 18.83
N SER A 283 -9.95 11.56 19.39
CA SER A 283 -8.80 11.84 20.24
C SER A 283 -7.52 11.74 19.41
N GLY A 284 -6.51 12.56 19.68
CA GLY A 284 -5.24 12.49 18.95
C GLY A 284 -4.47 11.17 19.18
N PRO A 285 -3.85 10.59 18.14
CA PRO A 285 -3.17 9.30 18.24
C PRO A 285 -1.77 9.35 18.86
N PHE A 286 -1.01 10.43 18.71
CA PHE A 286 0.43 10.50 18.97
C PHE A 286 0.79 10.34 20.44
N LYS A 287 -0.02 10.86 21.37
CA LYS A 287 0.21 10.64 22.82
C LYS A 287 0.07 9.16 23.20
N ALA A 288 -0.97 8.49 22.71
CA ALA A 288 -1.16 7.05 22.93
C ALA A 288 -0.09 6.22 22.19
N MET A 289 0.25 6.64 20.98
CA MET A 289 1.29 6.02 20.16
C MET A 289 2.64 6.04 20.86
N ARG A 290 3.04 7.16 21.48
CA ARG A 290 4.28 7.25 22.28
C ARG A 290 4.31 6.22 23.41
N ALA A 291 3.20 6.05 24.12
CA ALA A 291 3.12 5.13 25.25
C ALA A 291 3.27 3.66 24.81
N GLN A 292 2.76 3.31 23.63
CA GLN A 292 2.76 1.94 23.12
C GLN A 292 4.01 1.61 22.30
N LEU A 293 4.52 2.52 21.45
CA LEU A 293 5.76 2.32 20.68
C LEU A 293 7.00 2.24 21.57
N GLY A 294 6.95 2.78 22.79
CA GLY A 294 7.98 2.61 23.81
C GLY A 294 8.02 1.20 24.43
N GLN A 295 7.02 0.36 24.16
CA GLN A 295 6.93 -1.01 24.70
C GLN A 295 7.39 -2.03 23.64
N PRO A 296 7.94 -3.17 24.07
CA PRO A 296 8.24 -4.27 23.17
C PRO A 296 6.93 -4.85 22.58
N PRO A 297 6.86 -5.11 21.27
CA PRO A 297 5.73 -5.82 20.69
C PRO A 297 5.58 -7.22 21.32
N GLU A 298 4.36 -7.75 21.27
CA GLU A 298 4.07 -9.12 21.71
C GLU A 298 5.02 -10.13 21.01
N PRO A 299 5.66 -11.07 21.71
CA PRO A 299 6.66 -11.96 21.11
C PRO A 299 6.14 -12.84 19.97
N GLY A 300 4.87 -13.26 20.00
CA GLY A 300 4.22 -13.98 18.90
C GLY A 300 4.19 -13.12 17.64
N PHE A 301 3.58 -11.94 17.76
CA PHE A 301 3.51 -10.94 16.70
C PHE A 301 4.89 -10.57 16.14
N ALA A 302 5.87 -10.29 17.00
CA ALA A 302 7.19 -9.85 16.55
C ALA A 302 7.89 -10.91 15.68
N ARG A 303 7.77 -12.19 16.05
CA ARG A 303 8.35 -13.30 15.28
C ARG A 303 7.67 -13.45 13.93
N GLU A 304 6.35 -13.33 13.89
CA GLU A 304 5.56 -13.39 12.66
C GLU A 304 5.89 -12.23 11.72
N ALA A 305 5.85 -10.99 12.24
CA ALA A 305 6.20 -9.79 11.47
C ALA A 305 7.63 -9.84 10.90
N LEU A 306 8.61 -10.34 11.68
CA LEU A 306 9.97 -10.54 11.19
C LEU A 306 10.01 -11.63 10.10
N ARG A 307 9.30 -12.75 10.29
CA ARG A 307 9.24 -13.82 9.29
C ARG A 307 8.65 -13.30 7.98
N GLU A 308 7.52 -12.60 8.03
CA GLU A 308 6.91 -11.96 6.87
C GLU A 308 7.88 -10.99 6.19
N ALA A 309 8.55 -10.12 6.96
CA ALA A 309 9.55 -9.19 6.45
C ALA A 309 10.72 -9.89 5.74
N LEU A 310 11.17 -11.05 6.21
CA LEU A 310 12.25 -11.83 5.59
C LEU A 310 11.79 -12.64 4.37
N THR A 311 10.50 -12.95 4.27
CA THR A 311 9.92 -13.63 3.08
C THR A 311 9.62 -12.68 1.93
N ARG A 312 9.46 -11.37 2.21
CA ARG A 312 9.24 -10.37 1.17
C ARG A 312 10.41 -10.36 0.20
N VAL A 313 10.14 -10.75 -1.04
CA VAL A 313 11.09 -10.62 -2.15
C VAL A 313 10.99 -9.19 -2.67
N SER A 314 12.13 -8.53 -2.90
CA SER A 314 12.16 -7.20 -3.46
C SER A 314 11.48 -7.17 -4.83
N ASP A 315 10.35 -6.49 -4.92
CA ASP A 315 9.67 -6.23 -6.18
C ASP A 315 10.55 -5.34 -7.07
N LEU A 316 10.41 -5.47 -8.39
CA LEU A 316 11.14 -4.69 -9.38
C LEU A 316 10.64 -3.23 -9.45
N ALA A 317 9.52 -2.92 -8.79
CA ALA A 317 9.05 -1.57 -8.55
C ALA A 317 9.64 -0.94 -7.27
N ASP A 318 10.04 -1.76 -6.29
CA ASP A 318 10.57 -1.31 -5.00
C ASP A 318 12.07 -1.02 -5.09
N THR A 319 12.45 0.23 -4.90
CA THR A 319 13.85 0.67 -4.97
C THR A 319 14.67 0.19 -3.78
N HIS A 320 14.04 -0.28 -2.69
CA HIS A 320 14.74 -0.81 -1.53
C HIS A 320 14.96 -2.33 -1.64
N PRO A 321 16.19 -2.83 -1.38
CA PRO A 321 16.42 -4.26 -1.21
C PRO A 321 15.67 -4.82 0.00
N SER A 322 15.41 -6.13 -0.02
CA SER A 322 14.66 -6.81 1.03
C SER A 322 15.40 -6.73 2.36
N LEU A 323 14.67 -6.79 3.48
CA LEU A 323 15.28 -6.81 4.81
C LEU A 323 16.36 -7.90 4.90
N ARG A 324 16.09 -9.08 4.33
CA ARG A 324 17.04 -10.20 4.31
C ARG A 324 18.36 -9.81 3.64
N ASP A 325 18.29 -9.19 2.46
CA ASP A 325 19.49 -8.87 1.68
C ASP A 325 20.29 -7.74 2.34
N ARG A 326 19.61 -6.74 2.92
CA ARG A 326 20.23 -5.64 3.67
C ARG A 326 20.96 -6.13 4.92
N VAL A 327 20.32 -7.02 5.70
CA VAL A 327 20.94 -7.62 6.89
C VAL A 327 22.13 -8.51 6.51
N ALA A 328 22.02 -9.27 5.42
CA ALA A 328 23.14 -10.06 4.91
C ALA A 328 24.32 -9.19 4.44
N ALA A 329 24.05 -8.06 3.78
CA ALA A 329 25.07 -7.10 3.35
C ALA A 329 25.83 -6.45 4.52
N LEU A 330 25.18 -6.33 5.68
CA LEU A 330 25.80 -5.90 6.94
C LEU A 330 26.62 -7.00 7.64
N GLY A 331 26.55 -8.25 7.16
CA GLY A 331 27.23 -9.40 7.77
C GLY A 331 26.58 -9.87 9.08
N ALA A 332 25.31 -9.51 9.33
CA ALA A 332 24.60 -9.84 10.55
C ALA A 332 23.54 -10.93 10.32
N LYS A 333 22.97 -11.44 11.42
CA LYS A 333 21.85 -12.39 11.39
C LYS A 333 20.53 -11.65 11.61
N ALA A 334 19.50 -12.05 10.87
CA ALA A 334 18.16 -11.49 11.02
C ALA A 334 17.41 -12.15 12.18
N THR A 335 17.77 -11.80 13.41
CA THR A 335 17.09 -12.24 14.64
C THR A 335 16.48 -11.05 15.35
N LEU A 336 15.40 -11.28 16.12
CA LEU A 336 14.79 -10.22 16.91
C LEU A 336 15.83 -9.55 17.83
N PRO A 337 15.99 -8.22 17.78
CA PRO A 337 16.94 -7.52 18.62
C PRO A 337 16.40 -7.36 20.04
N GLU A 338 17.25 -6.95 20.98
CA GLU A 338 16.75 -6.32 22.21
C GLU A 338 15.96 -5.06 21.81
N TRP A 339 14.77 -4.83 22.35
CA TRP A 339 13.96 -3.67 21.97
C TRP A 339 14.52 -2.35 22.51
N SER A 340 14.23 -1.24 21.82
CA SER A 340 14.61 0.10 22.28
C SER A 340 13.96 0.39 23.64
N LYS A 341 14.78 0.68 24.66
CA LYS A 341 14.30 0.92 26.04
C LYS A 341 13.89 2.36 26.32
N ARG A 342 14.45 3.32 25.57
CA ARG A 342 14.19 4.75 25.72
C ARG A 342 14.00 5.37 24.36
N SER A 343 12.90 6.10 24.18
CA SER A 343 12.60 6.81 22.94
C SER A 343 13.64 7.90 22.64
N ALA A 344 13.95 8.06 21.35
CA ALA A 344 14.77 9.13 20.83
C ALA A 344 14.05 10.50 20.80
N LEU A 345 12.78 10.59 21.25
CA LEU A 345 12.07 11.86 21.44
C LEU A 345 12.85 12.86 22.31
N ALA A 346 13.71 12.38 23.20
CA ALA A 346 14.61 13.24 23.98
C ALA A 346 15.51 14.13 23.10
N LEU A 347 15.74 13.79 21.83
CA LEU A 347 16.47 14.65 20.88
C LEU A 347 15.70 15.93 20.51
N LEU A 348 14.37 15.94 20.67
CA LEU A 348 13.52 17.13 20.52
C LEU A 348 13.50 18.00 21.79
N GLY A 349 14.17 17.57 22.86
CA GLY A 349 14.24 18.30 24.13
C GLY A 349 12.88 18.46 24.83
N GLU A 350 12.74 19.53 25.60
CA GLU A 350 11.53 19.85 26.39
C GLU A 350 10.31 20.13 25.50
N GLN A 351 10.52 20.44 24.22
CA GLN A 351 9.45 20.75 23.26
C GLN A 351 8.75 19.50 22.70
N ALA A 352 9.20 18.28 23.03
CA ALA A 352 8.63 17.04 22.51
C ALA A 352 7.10 16.96 22.71
N ASP A 353 6.60 17.33 23.89
CA ASP A 353 5.17 17.29 24.22
C ASP A 353 4.34 18.31 23.42
N ARG A 354 4.94 19.46 23.09
CA ARG A 354 4.32 20.47 22.22
C ARG A 354 4.10 19.92 20.81
N TRP A 355 5.08 19.19 20.27
CA TRP A 355 4.96 18.58 18.94
C TRP A 355 3.90 17.47 18.91
N LEU A 356 3.88 16.61 19.92
CA LEU A 356 2.82 15.59 20.06
C LEU A 356 1.43 16.23 20.05
N ALA A 357 1.22 17.28 20.85
CA ALA A 357 -0.06 17.98 20.93
C ALA A 357 -0.44 18.67 19.60
N HIS A 358 0.53 19.19 18.87
CA HIS A 358 0.30 19.78 17.55
C HIS A 358 -0.21 18.73 16.56
N PHE A 359 0.50 17.61 16.41
CA PHE A 359 0.12 16.55 15.49
C PHE A 359 -1.17 15.82 15.91
N ASP A 360 -1.42 15.69 17.21
CA ASP A 360 -2.72 15.20 17.73
C ASP A 360 -3.87 16.09 17.27
N LYS A 361 -3.71 17.42 17.40
CA LYS A 361 -4.73 18.38 16.97
C LYS A 361 -4.91 18.36 15.46
N GLN A 362 -3.82 18.35 14.70
CA GLN A 362 -3.84 18.29 13.24
C GLN A 362 -4.59 17.03 12.77
N TRP A 363 -4.22 15.86 13.29
CA TRP A 363 -4.85 14.60 12.94
C TRP A 363 -6.36 14.61 13.26
N CYS A 364 -6.76 15.13 14.42
CA CYS A 364 -8.17 15.26 14.78
C CYS A 364 -8.95 16.15 13.80
N GLN A 365 -8.34 17.25 13.34
CA GLN A 365 -8.95 18.16 12.38
C GLN A 365 -9.13 17.50 11.00
N GLU A 366 -8.09 16.81 10.52
CA GLU A 366 -8.11 16.12 9.23
C GLU A 366 -9.08 14.93 9.22
N ASN A 367 -9.25 14.26 10.36
CA ASN A 367 -10.06 13.03 10.47
C ASN A 367 -11.45 13.24 11.08
N ALA A 368 -11.84 14.46 11.49
CA ALA A 368 -13.10 14.71 12.20
C ALA A 368 -14.34 14.17 11.46
N SER A 369 -14.43 14.40 10.16
CA SER A 369 -15.56 13.95 9.33
C SER A 369 -15.61 12.42 9.22
N THR A 370 -14.47 11.80 8.92
CA THR A 370 -14.33 10.34 8.81
C THR A 370 -14.62 9.67 10.15
N TRP A 371 -14.14 10.24 11.26
CA TRP A 371 -14.41 9.78 12.62
C TRP A 371 -15.89 9.82 12.96
N LYS A 372 -16.58 10.92 12.69
CA LYS A 372 -18.03 11.04 12.94
C LYS A 372 -18.82 9.97 12.20
N LEU A 373 -18.46 9.71 10.94
CA LEU A 373 -19.09 8.67 10.12
C LEU A 373 -18.79 7.25 10.66
N HIS A 374 -17.57 7.01 11.10
CA HIS A 374 -17.17 5.74 11.71
C HIS A 374 -17.88 5.52 13.06
N HIS A 375 -17.97 6.54 13.91
CA HIS A 375 -18.72 6.51 15.18
C HIS A 375 -20.19 6.15 14.95
N ALA A 376 -20.85 6.79 13.99
CA ALA A 376 -22.25 6.49 13.65
C ALA A 376 -22.42 5.04 13.16
N ARG A 377 -21.47 4.52 12.37
CA ARG A 377 -21.46 3.12 11.93
C ARG A 377 -21.35 2.15 13.12
N LEU A 378 -20.37 2.37 13.99
CA LEU A 378 -20.17 1.53 15.18
C LEU A 378 -21.36 1.62 16.15
N GLY A 379 -22.05 2.77 16.21
CA GLY A 379 -23.32 2.92 16.91
C GLY A 379 -24.38 1.95 16.40
N ARG A 380 -24.62 1.90 15.09
CA ARG A 380 -25.58 0.94 14.48
C ARG A 380 -25.18 -0.51 14.71
N VAL A 381 -23.89 -0.84 14.58
CA VAL A 381 -23.36 -2.19 14.86
C VAL A 381 -23.66 -2.58 16.31
N ARG A 382 -23.43 -1.67 17.27
CA ARG A 382 -23.74 -1.88 18.70
C ARG A 382 -25.22 -2.09 18.95
N GLU A 383 -26.08 -1.23 18.39
CA GLU A 383 -27.53 -1.35 18.55
C GLU A 383 -28.03 -2.70 18.02
N ARG A 384 -27.54 -3.14 16.86
CA ARG A 384 -27.87 -4.45 16.28
C ARG A 384 -27.38 -5.59 17.16
N ALA A 385 -26.14 -5.55 17.65
CA ALA A 385 -25.59 -6.56 18.53
C ALA A 385 -26.40 -6.66 19.85
N GLN A 386 -26.80 -5.53 20.43
CA GLN A 386 -27.64 -5.49 21.63
C GLN A 386 -29.04 -6.05 21.39
N ALA A 387 -29.66 -5.71 20.24
CA ALA A 387 -30.98 -6.24 19.88
C ALA A 387 -30.95 -7.78 19.69
N LEU A 388 -29.88 -8.32 19.10
CA LEU A 388 -29.68 -9.78 19.00
C LEU A 388 -29.44 -10.41 20.37
N GLY A 389 -28.58 -9.80 21.20
CA GLY A 389 -28.28 -10.27 22.55
C GLY A 389 -29.52 -10.30 23.47
N ALA A 390 -30.43 -9.34 23.34
CA ALA A 390 -31.67 -9.28 24.14
C ALA A 390 -32.61 -10.46 23.89
N ARG A 391 -32.57 -11.07 22.69
CA ARG A 391 -33.39 -12.23 22.31
C ARG A 391 -32.59 -13.53 22.20
N ARG A 392 -31.39 -13.58 22.79
CA ARG A 392 -30.44 -14.70 22.66
C ARG A 392 -31.05 -16.06 23.05
N ALA A 393 -31.96 -16.09 24.03
CA ALA A 393 -32.61 -17.33 24.47
C ALA A 393 -33.41 -18.03 23.36
N THR A 394 -34.03 -17.26 22.46
CA THR A 394 -34.86 -17.75 21.34
C THR A 394 -34.17 -17.62 19.99
N ALA A 395 -32.93 -17.14 19.95
CA ALA A 395 -32.19 -16.89 18.72
C ALA A 395 -31.78 -18.21 18.03
N ASN A 396 -31.81 -18.22 16.70
CA ASN A 396 -31.31 -19.33 15.90
C ASN A 396 -29.77 -19.26 15.75
N ALA A 397 -29.15 -20.31 15.19
CA ALA A 397 -27.70 -20.38 15.03
C ALA A 397 -27.11 -19.23 14.19
N ALA A 398 -27.82 -18.77 13.15
CA ALA A 398 -27.37 -17.69 12.29
C ALA A 398 -27.38 -16.34 13.03
N GLU A 399 -28.41 -16.08 13.84
CA GLU A 399 -28.53 -14.87 14.66
C GLU A 399 -27.44 -14.80 15.76
N LEU A 400 -27.09 -15.95 16.34
CA LEU A 400 -25.99 -16.04 17.32
C LEU A 400 -24.62 -15.78 16.69
N VAL A 401 -24.41 -16.28 15.47
CA VAL A 401 -23.20 -16.00 14.68
C VAL A 401 -23.14 -14.54 14.25
N GLU A 402 -24.28 -13.94 13.85
CA GLU A 402 -24.40 -12.52 13.55
C GLU A 402 -24.04 -11.67 14.77
N GLU A 403 -24.59 -12.00 15.95
CA GLU A 403 -24.26 -11.32 17.21
C GLU A 403 -22.74 -11.38 17.49
N ALA A 404 -22.14 -12.56 17.36
CA ALA A 404 -20.71 -12.75 17.58
C ALA A 404 -19.86 -11.95 16.58
N SER A 405 -20.26 -11.92 15.31
CA SER A 405 -19.57 -11.14 14.27
C SER A 405 -19.61 -9.63 14.57
N LEU A 406 -20.78 -9.10 14.94
CA LEU A 406 -20.93 -7.68 15.26
C LEU A 406 -20.17 -7.30 16.53
N ARG A 407 -20.19 -8.15 17.57
CA ARG A 407 -19.39 -7.95 18.79
C ARG A 407 -17.89 -7.96 18.50
N ARG A 408 -17.41 -8.86 17.63
CA ARG A 408 -16.01 -8.88 17.19
C ARG A 408 -15.57 -7.59 16.49
N GLN A 409 -16.47 -6.97 15.71
CA GLN A 409 -16.18 -5.69 15.05
C GLN A 409 -16.01 -4.55 16.06
N LEU A 410 -16.77 -4.58 17.15
CA LEU A 410 -16.68 -3.58 18.23
C LEU A 410 -15.43 -3.81 19.09
N ASP A 411 -15.18 -5.05 19.48
CA ASP A 411 -14.02 -5.45 20.25
C ASP A 411 -13.52 -6.86 19.84
N PRO A 412 -12.36 -6.96 19.15
CA PRO A 412 -11.76 -8.23 18.79
C PRO A 412 -11.35 -9.11 19.98
N ARG A 413 -11.24 -8.53 21.18
CA ARG A 413 -10.80 -9.20 22.41
C ARG A 413 -11.97 -9.78 23.21
N ASP A 414 -13.19 -9.58 22.75
CA ASP A 414 -14.39 -10.11 23.38
C ASP A 414 -14.37 -11.65 23.38
N ASP A 415 -14.81 -12.27 24.48
CA ASP A 415 -14.92 -13.74 24.54
C ASP A 415 -16.21 -14.19 23.84
N LEU A 416 -16.04 -14.55 22.56
CA LEU A 416 -17.13 -14.95 21.67
C LEU A 416 -17.30 -16.47 21.60
N ARG A 417 -16.43 -17.25 22.24
CA ARG A 417 -16.51 -18.71 22.24
C ARG A 417 -17.87 -19.22 22.73
N PRO A 418 -18.46 -18.70 23.83
CA PRO A 418 -19.77 -19.16 24.29
C PRO A 418 -20.90 -18.96 23.27
N LEU A 419 -20.83 -17.91 22.44
CA LEU A 419 -21.84 -17.66 21.39
C LEU A 419 -21.76 -18.70 20.28
N TYR A 420 -20.55 -19.05 19.84
CA TYR A 420 -20.37 -20.07 18.80
C TYR A 420 -20.72 -21.47 19.31
N GLU A 421 -20.37 -21.81 20.55
CA GLU A 421 -20.78 -23.08 21.16
C GLU A 421 -22.30 -23.18 21.28
N LEU A 422 -22.99 -22.12 21.70
CA LEU A 422 -24.45 -22.07 21.73
C LEU A 422 -25.05 -22.20 20.32
N ALA A 423 -24.45 -21.55 19.31
CA ALA A 423 -24.89 -21.68 17.92
C ALA A 423 -24.77 -23.12 17.42
N LEU A 424 -23.70 -23.83 17.79
CA LEU A 424 -23.51 -25.24 17.45
C LEU A 424 -24.45 -26.17 18.23
N GLN A 425 -24.86 -25.82 19.45
CA GLN A 425 -25.92 -26.56 20.14
C GLN A 425 -27.28 -26.45 19.41
N ARG A 426 -27.56 -25.30 18.77
CA ARG A 426 -28.77 -25.11 17.96
C ARG A 426 -28.66 -25.77 16.58
N SER A 427 -27.47 -25.77 16.00
CA SER A 427 -27.19 -26.34 14.68
C SER A 427 -25.76 -26.90 14.63
N PRO A 428 -25.55 -28.21 14.89
CA PRO A 428 -24.23 -28.82 15.09
C PRO A 428 -23.24 -28.69 13.93
N GLN A 429 -23.73 -28.47 12.71
CA GLN A 429 -22.91 -28.35 11.50
C GLN A 429 -22.97 -26.96 10.89
N HIS A 430 -23.35 -25.93 11.66
CA HIS A 430 -23.45 -24.57 11.15
C HIS A 430 -22.06 -24.02 10.74
N PRO A 431 -21.79 -23.79 9.45
CA PRO A 431 -20.42 -23.57 8.96
C PRO A 431 -19.75 -22.33 9.57
N ALA A 432 -20.48 -21.21 9.60
CA ALA A 432 -19.94 -19.97 10.16
C ALA A 432 -19.74 -20.03 11.69
N ALA A 433 -20.45 -20.93 12.39
CA ALA A 433 -20.23 -21.14 13.83
C ALA A 433 -18.97 -21.98 14.08
N LEU A 434 -18.74 -23.03 13.28
CA LEU A 434 -17.50 -23.81 13.30
C LEU A 434 -16.29 -22.94 12.95
N GLN A 435 -16.41 -22.10 11.91
CA GLN A 435 -15.38 -21.14 11.53
C GLN A 435 -15.09 -20.15 12.67
N GLY A 436 -16.14 -19.62 13.31
CA GLY A 436 -16.04 -18.72 14.45
C GLY A 436 -15.36 -19.35 15.66
N LEU A 437 -15.74 -20.58 16.01
CA LEU A 437 -15.16 -21.36 17.10
C LEU A 437 -13.68 -21.65 16.84
N ALA A 438 -13.32 -22.08 15.62
CA ALA A 438 -11.92 -22.35 15.25
C ALA A 438 -11.01 -21.12 15.45
N LYS A 439 -11.53 -19.91 15.24
CA LYS A 439 -10.83 -18.63 15.48
C LYS A 439 -10.70 -18.27 16.97
N CYS A 440 -11.61 -18.77 17.82
CA CYS A 440 -11.61 -18.50 19.26
C CYS A 440 -10.75 -19.49 20.07
N LEU A 441 -10.37 -20.63 19.48
CA LEU A 441 -9.51 -21.61 20.17
C LEU A 441 -8.11 -21.06 20.41
N ALA A 442 -7.60 -21.25 21.63
CA ALA A 442 -6.27 -20.83 22.04
C ALA A 442 -5.22 -21.42 21.10
N PRO A 443 -4.20 -20.65 20.65
CA PRO A 443 -3.17 -21.11 19.71
C PRO A 443 -2.71 -22.52 20.02
N GLU A 444 -2.42 -22.80 21.29
CA GLU A 444 -1.89 -24.05 21.86
C GLU A 444 -2.76 -25.29 21.57
N ASP A 445 -4.08 -25.13 21.47
CA ASP A 445 -5.06 -26.22 21.31
C ASP A 445 -5.17 -26.74 19.85
N ARG A 446 -4.04 -27.13 19.26
CA ARG A 446 -3.96 -27.64 17.87
C ARG A 446 -4.94 -28.77 17.61
N VAL A 447 -5.03 -29.73 18.54
CA VAL A 447 -5.89 -30.92 18.37
C VAL A 447 -7.37 -30.51 18.27
N ALA A 448 -7.83 -29.63 19.16
CA ALA A 448 -9.19 -29.13 19.13
C ALA A 448 -9.46 -28.32 17.86
N ARG A 449 -8.50 -27.48 17.44
CA ARG A 449 -8.63 -26.68 16.22
C ARG A 449 -8.73 -27.54 14.97
N LEU A 450 -7.85 -28.52 14.81
CA LEU A 450 -7.89 -29.46 13.68
C LEU A 450 -9.20 -30.26 13.65
N ALA A 451 -9.75 -30.64 14.82
CA ALA A 451 -11.04 -31.31 14.90
C ALA A 451 -12.19 -30.40 14.41
N VAL A 452 -12.22 -29.13 14.82
CA VAL A 452 -13.23 -28.17 14.33
C VAL A 452 -13.06 -27.88 12.83
N LEU A 453 -11.83 -27.78 12.33
CA LEU A 453 -11.54 -27.59 10.91
C LEU A 453 -11.96 -28.81 10.08
N GLN A 454 -11.80 -30.02 10.61
CA GLN A 454 -12.31 -31.25 9.99
C GLN A 454 -13.84 -31.21 9.90
N GLN A 455 -14.53 -30.86 10.99
CA GLN A 455 -16.00 -30.72 10.97
C GLN A 455 -16.46 -29.67 9.95
N LEU A 456 -15.77 -28.54 9.84
CA LEU A 456 -16.09 -27.50 8.86
C LEU A 456 -15.90 -27.98 7.42
N TRP A 457 -14.81 -28.71 7.16
CA TRP A 457 -14.52 -29.30 5.86
C TRP A 457 -15.63 -30.27 5.40
N ASP A 458 -16.13 -31.08 6.33
CA ASP A 458 -17.19 -32.06 6.06
C ASP A 458 -18.56 -31.40 5.92
N ALA A 459 -18.84 -30.35 6.70
CA ALA A 459 -20.14 -29.67 6.75
C ALA A 459 -20.39 -28.70 5.58
N SER A 460 -19.35 -28.10 4.99
CA SER A 460 -19.54 -27.06 3.97
C SER A 460 -18.47 -27.04 2.89
N THR A 461 -18.89 -27.30 1.65
CA THR A 461 -18.08 -27.11 0.44
C THR A 461 -17.51 -25.69 0.36
N ASP A 462 -18.32 -24.69 0.70
CA ASP A 462 -17.99 -23.27 0.58
C ASP A 462 -16.92 -22.82 1.59
N HIS A 463 -16.64 -23.62 2.63
CA HIS A 463 -15.62 -23.29 3.64
C HIS A 463 -14.40 -24.20 3.57
N ARG A 464 -14.35 -25.14 2.62
CA ARG A 464 -13.26 -26.12 2.48
C ARG A 464 -11.90 -25.46 2.30
N TRP A 465 -11.82 -24.45 1.43
CA TRP A 465 -10.57 -23.73 1.21
C TRP A 465 -10.06 -23.07 2.48
N TRP A 466 -10.92 -22.31 3.16
CA TRP A 466 -10.57 -21.67 4.42
C TRP A 466 -10.14 -22.70 5.49
N ALA A 467 -10.90 -23.78 5.64
CA ALA A 467 -10.61 -24.82 6.63
C ALA A 467 -9.25 -25.49 6.37
N ALA A 468 -8.99 -25.87 5.12
CA ALA A 468 -7.73 -26.50 4.75
C ALA A 468 -6.54 -25.56 4.85
N ARG A 469 -6.70 -24.29 4.45
CA ARG A 469 -5.63 -23.30 4.59
C ARG A 469 -5.22 -23.10 6.04
N GLN A 470 -6.21 -22.92 6.93
CA GLN A 470 -5.94 -22.78 8.37
C GLN A 470 -5.30 -24.04 8.98
N ALA A 471 -5.71 -25.23 8.54
CA ALA A 471 -5.10 -26.48 8.99
C ALA A 471 -3.63 -26.60 8.56
N VAL A 472 -3.31 -26.23 7.32
CA VAL A 472 -1.92 -26.19 6.81
C VAL A 472 -1.11 -25.18 7.61
N ASP A 473 -1.60 -23.96 7.80
CA ASP A 473 -0.90 -22.90 8.53
C ASP A 473 -0.61 -23.33 9.99
N ASP A 474 -1.57 -23.98 10.68
CA ASP A 474 -1.38 -24.46 12.06
C ASP A 474 -0.38 -25.64 12.14
N LEU A 475 -0.37 -26.53 11.16
CA LEU A 475 0.55 -27.68 11.08
C LEU A 475 1.99 -27.29 10.68
N GLU A 476 2.15 -26.24 9.86
CA GLU A 476 3.45 -25.69 9.47
C GLU A 476 4.09 -24.85 10.58
N THR A 477 3.28 -24.34 11.52
CA THR A 477 3.77 -23.56 12.65
C THR A 477 4.56 -24.48 13.61
N PRO A 478 5.88 -24.30 13.77
CA PRO A 478 6.68 -25.15 14.65
C PRO A 478 6.29 -24.95 16.11
N ARG A 479 6.06 -26.05 16.84
CA ARG A 479 5.79 -26.02 18.28
C ARG A 479 6.67 -27.05 18.99
N PRO A 480 7.57 -26.63 19.90
CA PRO A 480 8.52 -27.52 20.56
C PRO A 480 7.85 -28.69 21.31
N GLU A 481 6.63 -28.48 21.80
CA GLU A 481 5.89 -29.43 22.65
C GLU A 481 5.03 -30.42 21.84
N LEU A 482 4.85 -30.21 20.54
CA LEU A 482 4.01 -31.05 19.69
C LEU A 482 4.87 -31.75 18.63
N MET A 483 4.70 -33.06 18.50
CA MET A 483 5.30 -33.81 17.40
C MET A 483 4.78 -33.32 16.04
N HIS A 484 5.69 -33.23 15.07
CA HIS A 484 5.34 -32.85 13.70
C HIS A 484 4.56 -33.99 13.02
N ASP A 485 3.29 -33.75 12.72
CA ASP A 485 2.43 -34.69 11.99
C ASP A 485 2.54 -34.48 10.48
N ALA A 486 3.56 -35.11 9.89
CA ALA A 486 3.83 -35.03 8.45
C ALA A 486 2.69 -35.63 7.60
N ALA A 487 1.97 -36.62 8.13
CA ALA A 487 0.88 -37.28 7.43
C ALA A 487 -0.35 -36.37 7.34
N ALA A 488 -0.76 -35.75 8.46
CA ALA A 488 -1.81 -34.75 8.47
C ALA A 488 -1.46 -33.54 7.59
N LEU A 489 -0.21 -33.07 7.65
CA LEU A 489 0.22 -31.94 6.81
C LEU A 489 0.11 -32.26 5.32
N LYS A 490 0.55 -33.45 4.89
CA LYS A 490 0.41 -33.89 3.50
C LYS A 490 -1.05 -33.94 3.07
N LEU A 491 -1.93 -34.50 3.90
CA LEU A 491 -3.37 -34.57 3.63
C LEU A 491 -3.99 -33.18 3.47
N TRP A 492 -3.73 -32.27 4.41
CA TRP A 492 -4.31 -30.92 4.39
C TRP A 492 -3.76 -30.06 3.26
N ARG A 493 -2.50 -30.25 2.84
CA ARG A 493 -1.95 -29.60 1.64
C ARG A 493 -2.66 -30.03 0.36
N GLU A 494 -2.91 -31.33 0.19
CA GLU A 494 -3.65 -31.83 -0.97
C GLU A 494 -5.09 -31.30 -0.98
N ARG A 495 -5.77 -31.32 0.17
CA ARG A 495 -7.10 -30.72 0.33
C ARG A 495 -7.11 -29.23 0.02
N CYS A 496 -6.10 -28.48 0.48
CA CYS A 496 -5.97 -27.05 0.24
C CYS A 496 -5.82 -26.77 -1.26
N LYS A 497 -5.00 -27.56 -1.97
CA LYS A 497 -4.81 -27.44 -3.42
C LYS A 497 -6.13 -27.67 -4.17
N GLN A 498 -6.83 -28.77 -3.88
CA GLN A 498 -8.11 -29.09 -4.53
C GLN A 498 -9.18 -28.02 -4.27
N ALA A 499 -9.27 -27.53 -3.03
CA ALA A 499 -10.22 -26.47 -2.68
C ALA A 499 -9.86 -25.13 -3.36
N GLN A 500 -8.58 -24.82 -3.52
CA GLN A 500 -8.11 -23.62 -4.22
C GLN A 500 -8.51 -23.62 -5.69
N GLU A 501 -8.40 -24.76 -6.39
CA GLU A 501 -8.86 -24.88 -7.79
C GLU A 501 -10.38 -24.58 -7.91
N GLY A 502 -11.17 -24.91 -6.90
CA GLY A 502 -12.60 -24.54 -6.84
C GLY A 502 -12.83 -23.04 -6.62
N GLU A 503 -12.04 -22.41 -5.76
CA GLU A 503 -12.07 -20.94 -5.57
C GLU A 503 -11.70 -20.20 -6.86
N GLU A 504 -10.69 -20.66 -7.59
CA GLU A 504 -10.26 -20.08 -8.86
C GLU A 504 -11.39 -20.14 -9.90
N ARG A 505 -12.03 -21.30 -10.09
CA ARG A 505 -13.19 -21.44 -10.98
C ARG A 505 -14.37 -20.54 -10.59
N ALA A 506 -14.66 -20.46 -9.29
CA ALA A 506 -15.74 -19.62 -8.78
C ALA A 506 -15.48 -18.13 -9.01
N TRP A 507 -14.22 -17.71 -8.88
CA TRP A 507 -13.79 -16.34 -9.13
C TRP A 507 -13.82 -16.00 -10.62
N GLU A 508 -13.35 -16.91 -11.49
CA GLU A 508 -13.46 -16.79 -12.94
C GLU A 508 -14.93 -16.63 -13.40
N GLU A 509 -15.86 -17.45 -12.89
CA GLU A 509 -17.29 -17.32 -13.19
C GLU A 509 -17.87 -15.98 -12.75
N LEU A 510 -17.42 -15.44 -11.61
CA LEU A 510 -17.89 -14.16 -11.09
C LEU A 510 -17.44 -12.98 -11.98
N GLN A 511 -16.23 -13.07 -12.55
CA GLN A 511 -15.67 -12.07 -13.46
C GLN A 511 -16.13 -12.23 -14.93
N GLU A 512 -16.76 -13.35 -15.27
CA GLU A 512 -17.18 -13.62 -16.64
C GLU A 512 -18.24 -12.61 -17.15
N PRO A 513 -18.12 -12.08 -18.38
CA PRO A 513 -19.02 -11.06 -18.95
C PRO A 513 -20.49 -11.44 -19.05
N ALA A 514 -20.86 -12.71 -18.84
CA ALA A 514 -22.23 -13.15 -18.65
C ALA A 514 -22.80 -12.68 -17.28
N TYR A 515 -22.72 -11.38 -16.99
CA TYR A 515 -22.99 -10.77 -15.70
C TYR A 515 -24.41 -10.99 -15.21
N PHE A 516 -25.39 -10.99 -16.11
CA PHE A 516 -26.82 -11.15 -15.79
C PHE A 516 -27.30 -12.61 -15.88
N SER A 517 -26.38 -13.57 -16.06
CA SER A 517 -26.73 -14.99 -16.01
C SER A 517 -26.77 -15.49 -14.57
N ARG A 518 -27.79 -16.27 -14.22
CA ARG A 518 -27.98 -16.86 -12.88
C ARG A 518 -27.96 -15.82 -11.74
N VAL A 519 -28.50 -14.63 -12.00
CA VAL A 519 -28.64 -13.56 -11.00
C VAL A 519 -30.02 -13.56 -10.36
N ALA A 520 -30.07 -13.16 -9.09
CA ALA A 520 -31.27 -12.96 -8.31
C ALA A 520 -31.18 -11.64 -7.53
N ARG A 521 -32.32 -11.20 -6.95
CA ARG A 521 -32.33 -10.03 -6.05
C ARG A 521 -31.35 -10.27 -4.92
N HIS A 522 -30.70 -9.20 -4.44
CA HIS A 522 -29.81 -9.30 -3.30
C HIS A 522 -30.54 -9.87 -2.08
N ASP A 523 -29.82 -10.61 -1.26
CA ASP A 523 -30.32 -11.27 -0.06
C ASP A 523 -29.96 -10.52 1.23
N LEU A 524 -29.46 -9.29 1.10
CA LEU A 524 -29.03 -8.47 2.23
C LEU A 524 -30.19 -8.20 3.21
N SER A 525 -29.90 -8.33 4.50
CA SER A 525 -30.78 -7.82 5.56
C SER A 525 -30.92 -6.30 5.48
N THR A 526 -31.94 -5.73 6.13
CA THR A 526 -32.13 -4.28 6.20
C THR A 526 -30.91 -3.56 6.79
N PHE A 527 -30.22 -4.20 7.74
CA PHE A 527 -28.98 -3.67 8.32
C PHE A 527 -27.82 -3.70 7.33
N GLU A 528 -27.56 -4.84 6.68
CA GLU A 528 -26.50 -4.99 5.67
C GLU A 528 -26.71 -4.01 4.50
N LEU A 529 -27.95 -3.88 4.02
CA LEU A 529 -28.28 -2.94 2.93
C LEU A 529 -28.02 -1.49 3.33
N ALA A 530 -28.42 -1.10 4.55
CA ALA A 530 -28.18 0.26 5.05
C ALA A 530 -26.69 0.58 5.19
N GLU A 531 -25.86 -0.40 5.59
CA GLU A 531 -24.40 -0.24 5.63
C GLU A 531 -23.82 0.00 4.24
N VAL A 532 -24.19 -0.83 3.25
CA VAL A 532 -23.75 -0.68 1.86
C VAL A 532 -24.19 0.66 1.27
N GLN A 533 -25.45 1.07 1.50
CA GLN A 533 -25.95 2.38 1.05
C GLN A 533 -25.18 3.55 1.69
N ALA A 534 -24.85 3.45 2.98
CA ALA A 534 -24.07 4.47 3.66
C ALA A 534 -22.62 4.54 3.14
N GLU A 535 -22.05 3.42 2.69
CA GLU A 535 -20.72 3.37 2.07
C GLU A 535 -20.73 3.95 0.65
N LEU A 536 -21.73 3.61 -0.16
CA LEU A 536 -21.92 4.17 -1.50
C LEU A 536 -22.16 5.68 -1.44
N ALA A 537 -22.94 6.17 -0.48
CA ALA A 537 -23.19 7.60 -0.30
C ALA A 537 -21.93 8.42 0.05
N ARG A 538 -20.89 7.78 0.61
CA ARG A 538 -19.58 8.43 0.86
C ARG A 538 -18.77 8.58 -0.41
N CYS A 539 -19.03 7.75 -1.41
CA CYS A 539 -18.36 7.78 -2.69
C CYS A 539 -19.02 8.82 -3.61
N LYS A 540 -18.57 10.08 -3.51
CA LYS A 540 -19.15 11.21 -4.28
C LYS A 540 -19.30 10.95 -5.79
N PRO A 541 -18.38 10.25 -6.49
CA PRO A 541 -18.55 9.99 -7.91
C PRO A 541 -19.67 9.00 -8.27
N VAL A 542 -20.17 8.20 -7.32
CA VAL A 542 -21.25 7.23 -7.57
C VAL A 542 -22.58 7.97 -7.67
N ALA A 543 -23.14 8.01 -8.88
CA ALA A 543 -24.45 8.61 -9.11
C ALA A 543 -25.59 7.62 -8.80
N ARG A 544 -25.43 6.36 -9.21
CA ARG A 544 -26.38 5.27 -8.98
C ARG A 544 -25.64 3.96 -8.76
N ALA A 545 -26.25 3.04 -8.02
CA ALA A 545 -25.74 1.68 -7.89
C ALA A 545 -26.85 0.63 -7.87
N TRP A 546 -26.53 -0.53 -8.45
CA TRP A 546 -27.35 -1.75 -8.46
C TRP A 546 -26.57 -2.87 -7.81
N LEU A 547 -27.29 -3.76 -7.11
CA LEU A 547 -26.70 -4.91 -6.44
C LEU A 547 -27.53 -6.15 -6.78
N VAL A 548 -26.85 -7.20 -7.24
CA VAL A 548 -27.46 -8.51 -7.51
C VAL A 548 -26.67 -9.62 -6.84
N CYS A 549 -27.36 -10.72 -6.51
CA CYS A 549 -26.72 -11.95 -6.06
C CYS A 549 -26.49 -12.86 -7.27
N LYS A 550 -25.28 -13.36 -7.48
CA LYS A 550 -24.94 -14.31 -8.55
C LYS A 550 -24.79 -15.72 -7.97
N SER A 551 -25.56 -16.66 -8.51
CA SER A 551 -25.47 -18.08 -8.11
C SER A 551 -24.33 -18.74 -8.87
N LEU A 552 -23.28 -19.15 -8.15
CA LEU A 552 -22.08 -19.80 -8.71
C LEU A 552 -22.33 -21.30 -8.96
N ARG A 553 -21.62 -21.91 -9.92
CA ARG A 553 -21.70 -23.36 -10.20
C ARG A 553 -21.02 -24.17 -9.11
N GLU A 554 -19.79 -23.77 -8.78
CA GLU A 554 -18.96 -24.46 -7.78
C GLU A 554 -19.56 -24.34 -6.37
N PHE A 555 -20.09 -23.16 -6.03
CA PHE A 555 -20.64 -22.84 -4.70
C PHE A 555 -22.05 -22.24 -4.78
N PRO A 556 -23.11 -23.03 -5.08
CA PRO A 556 -24.46 -22.50 -5.31
C PRO A 556 -25.12 -21.82 -4.11
N ARG A 557 -24.66 -22.14 -2.89
CA ARG A 557 -25.17 -21.59 -1.63
C ARG A 557 -24.33 -20.42 -1.10
N ARG A 558 -23.19 -20.12 -1.73
CA ARG A 558 -22.34 -19.01 -1.33
C ARG A 558 -22.97 -17.70 -1.80
N ARG A 559 -23.06 -16.75 -0.88
CA ARG A 559 -23.45 -15.37 -1.18
C ARG A 559 -22.34 -14.76 -2.05
N ALA A 560 -22.64 -14.37 -3.28
CA ALA A 560 -21.70 -13.71 -4.17
C ALA A 560 -22.40 -12.58 -4.91
N TYR A 561 -21.74 -11.44 -5.04
CA TYR A 561 -22.39 -10.20 -5.44
C TYR A 561 -21.76 -9.59 -6.69
N LEU A 562 -22.62 -9.04 -7.55
CA LEU A 562 -22.21 -8.08 -8.56
C LEU A 562 -22.79 -6.72 -8.19
N VAL A 563 -21.93 -5.71 -8.14
CA VAL A 563 -22.33 -4.32 -7.94
C VAL A 563 -22.07 -3.57 -9.24
N PHE A 564 -23.10 -2.93 -9.76
CA PHE A 564 -22.97 -2.05 -10.92
C PHE A 564 -23.09 -0.61 -10.47
N VAL A 565 -22.15 0.25 -10.85
CA VAL A 565 -22.14 1.67 -10.48
C VAL A 565 -22.18 2.56 -11.72
N GLU A 566 -22.91 3.67 -11.63
CA GLU A 566 -22.86 4.73 -12.62
C GLU A 566 -21.90 5.84 -12.16
N LEU A 567 -20.89 6.11 -12.99
CA LEU A 567 -19.79 7.03 -12.71
C LEU A 567 -19.67 8.10 -13.82
N PRO A 568 -20.57 9.09 -13.85
CA PRO A 568 -20.59 10.10 -14.89
C PRO A 568 -19.35 11.02 -14.79
N GLY A 569 -18.79 11.40 -15.94
CA GLY A 569 -17.69 12.37 -16.02
C GLY A 569 -16.32 11.87 -15.55
N MET A 570 -16.15 10.57 -15.31
CA MET A 570 -14.86 9.95 -14.99
C MET A 570 -14.23 9.28 -16.23
N GLU A 571 -12.91 9.33 -16.33
CA GLU A 571 -12.12 8.55 -17.29
C GLU A 571 -12.08 7.06 -16.89
N ASP A 572 -11.94 6.15 -17.86
CA ASP A 572 -12.05 4.70 -17.62
C ASP A 572 -11.01 4.14 -16.64
N GLU A 573 -9.77 4.63 -16.67
CA GLU A 573 -8.75 4.23 -15.69
C GLU A 573 -9.18 4.61 -14.26
N SER A 574 -9.71 5.83 -14.08
CA SER A 574 -10.21 6.28 -12.77
C SER A 574 -11.43 5.48 -12.32
N ARG A 575 -12.31 5.07 -13.25
CA ARG A 575 -13.46 4.21 -12.96
C ARG A 575 -13.01 2.83 -12.51
N PHE A 576 -12.03 2.24 -13.20
CA PHE A 576 -11.46 0.94 -12.86
C PHE A 576 -10.88 0.95 -11.44
N GLN A 577 -10.01 1.92 -11.14
CA GLN A 577 -9.40 2.06 -9.82
C GLN A 577 -10.46 2.23 -8.72
N LEU A 578 -11.49 3.03 -8.98
CA LEU A 578 -12.58 3.21 -8.03
C LEU A 578 -13.38 1.93 -7.80
N CYS A 579 -13.68 1.17 -8.86
CA CYS A 579 -14.39 -0.11 -8.74
C CYS A 579 -13.58 -1.12 -7.92
N ARG A 580 -12.27 -1.24 -8.17
CA ARG A 580 -11.38 -2.11 -7.37
C ARG A 580 -11.33 -1.68 -5.90
N TRP A 581 -11.32 -0.37 -5.63
CA TRP A 581 -11.39 0.14 -4.26
C TRP A 581 -12.74 -0.19 -3.58
N LEU A 582 -13.85 -0.11 -4.32
CA LEU A 582 -15.18 -0.47 -3.81
C LEU A 582 -15.29 -1.95 -3.45
N GLU A 583 -14.64 -2.85 -4.19
CA GLU A 583 -14.62 -4.28 -3.86
C GLU A 583 -14.05 -4.57 -2.46
N GLY A 584 -13.06 -3.78 -2.02
CA GLY A 584 -12.47 -3.92 -0.69
C GLY A 584 -13.15 -3.09 0.40
N SER A 585 -13.95 -2.09 0.05
CA SER A 585 -14.53 -1.15 1.02
C SER A 585 -16.00 -1.40 1.34
N LEU A 586 -16.75 -2.07 0.46
CA LEU A 586 -18.15 -2.41 0.70
C LEU A 586 -18.26 -3.56 1.71
N SER A 587 -19.09 -3.36 2.74
CA SER A 587 -19.36 -4.34 3.81
C SER A 587 -20.33 -5.43 3.35
N LEU A 588 -19.98 -6.13 2.27
CA LEU A 588 -20.75 -7.26 1.74
C LEU A 588 -20.28 -8.60 2.37
N PRO A 589 -21.22 -9.52 2.65
CA PRO A 589 -20.96 -10.77 3.37
C PRO A 589 -20.41 -11.91 2.49
N GLY A 590 -19.89 -11.59 1.31
CA GLY A 590 -19.37 -12.54 0.33
C GLY A 590 -18.53 -11.87 -0.75
N PRO A 591 -17.87 -12.63 -1.65
CA PRO A 591 -17.10 -12.08 -2.75
C PRO A 591 -17.93 -11.12 -3.59
N VAL A 592 -17.33 -10.00 -3.97
CA VAL A 592 -17.96 -8.95 -4.75
C VAL A 592 -17.10 -8.64 -5.97
N VAL A 593 -17.77 -8.44 -7.10
CA VAL A 593 -17.18 -7.79 -8.27
C VAL A 593 -17.94 -6.49 -8.52
N VAL A 594 -17.20 -5.38 -8.58
CA VAL A 594 -17.76 -4.05 -8.89
C VAL A 594 -17.43 -3.68 -10.33
N LEU A 595 -18.46 -3.31 -11.08
CA LEU A 595 -18.42 -2.93 -12.49
C LEU A 595 -19.03 -1.55 -12.67
N TRP A 596 -18.56 -0.79 -13.65
CA TRP A 596 -19.18 0.50 -14.00
C TRP A 596 -20.06 0.36 -15.24
N ALA A 597 -21.08 1.20 -15.34
CA ALA A 597 -21.87 1.36 -16.55
C ALA A 597 -21.00 2.01 -17.64
N GLY A 598 -20.53 1.20 -18.59
CA GLY A 598 -19.59 1.60 -19.64
C GLY A 598 -19.90 0.88 -20.95
N GLU A 599 -18.88 0.32 -21.59
CA GLU A 599 -19.07 -0.49 -22.80
C GLU A 599 -19.61 -1.90 -22.49
N SER A 600 -19.19 -2.52 -21.39
CA SER A 600 -19.68 -3.83 -20.96
C SER A 600 -19.61 -3.97 -19.43
N PRO A 601 -20.75 -4.00 -18.72
CA PRO A 601 -22.11 -3.85 -19.24
C PRO A 601 -22.48 -2.37 -19.48
N THR A 602 -23.33 -2.14 -20.48
CA THR A 602 -23.95 -0.83 -20.73
C THR A 602 -24.99 -0.49 -19.66
N LEU A 603 -25.30 0.80 -19.50
CA LEU A 603 -26.34 1.26 -18.59
C LEU A 603 -27.71 0.65 -18.90
N GLU A 604 -28.02 0.42 -20.17
CA GLU A 604 -29.29 -0.19 -20.58
C GLU A 604 -29.35 -1.68 -20.20
N GLU A 605 -28.25 -2.43 -20.41
CA GLU A 605 -28.15 -3.81 -19.97
C GLU A 605 -28.29 -3.94 -18.45
N ILE A 606 -27.66 -3.04 -17.69
CA ILE A 606 -27.83 -3.01 -16.23
C ILE A 606 -29.29 -2.76 -15.86
N ARG A 607 -29.96 -1.76 -16.44
CA ARG A 607 -31.37 -1.47 -16.14
C ARG A 607 -32.33 -2.61 -16.50
N ARG A 608 -31.98 -3.43 -17.50
CA ARG A 608 -32.79 -4.56 -17.97
C ARG A 608 -32.50 -5.84 -17.20
N GLY A 609 -31.22 -6.09 -16.90
CA GLY A 609 -30.72 -7.34 -16.32
C GLY A 609 -30.53 -7.30 -14.80
N ALA A 610 -30.40 -6.11 -14.21
CA ALA A 610 -30.43 -5.90 -12.77
C ALA A 610 -31.83 -5.46 -12.31
N PHE A 611 -32.06 -5.55 -11.01
CA PHE A 611 -33.32 -5.12 -10.37
C PHE A 611 -33.31 -3.60 -10.12
N GLU A 612 -34.12 -3.12 -9.19
CA GLU A 612 -34.12 -1.71 -8.80
C GLU A 612 -32.76 -1.27 -8.21
N PRO A 613 -32.35 -0.01 -8.42
CA PRO A 613 -31.12 0.51 -7.83
C PRO A 613 -31.20 0.50 -6.30
N VAL A 614 -30.17 -0.05 -5.66
CA VAL A 614 -30.01 0.02 -4.19
C VAL A 614 -29.56 1.40 -3.75
N TYR A 615 -28.95 2.17 -4.63
CA TYR A 615 -28.60 3.57 -4.43
C TYR A 615 -29.16 4.39 -5.62
N PRO A 616 -30.34 5.00 -5.48
CA PRO A 616 -30.96 5.76 -6.56
C PRO A 616 -30.27 7.12 -6.75
N ALA A 617 -30.45 7.72 -7.93
CA ALA A 617 -29.96 9.07 -8.16
C ALA A 617 -30.69 10.01 -7.21
N LEU A 618 -29.94 10.92 -6.57
CA LEU A 618 -30.53 12.01 -5.81
C LEU A 618 -31.46 12.77 -6.76
N SER A 619 -32.75 12.83 -6.40
CA SER A 619 -33.71 13.66 -7.12
C SER A 619 -33.24 15.11 -7.00
N THR A 620 -32.70 15.67 -8.09
CA THR A 620 -32.36 17.10 -8.21
C THR A 620 -33.59 17.96 -8.12
#